data_AF-A0A9Q1LLF7-F1
#
_entry.id   AF-A0A9Q1LLF7-F1
#
_cell.length_a   1.000
_cell.length_b   1.000
_cell.length_c   1.000
_cell.angle_alpha   90.00
_cell.angle_beta   90.00
_cell.angle_gamma   90.00
#
_symmetry.space_group_name_H-M   'P 1'
#
loop_
_entity.id
_entity.type
_entity.pdbx_description
1 polymer ?
#
loop_
_entity_poly.entity_id
_entity_poly.type
_entity_poly.pdbx_seq_one_letter_code
_entity_poly.pdbx_strand_id
1 'polypeptide(L)'
;MLTLIFFSIIKSYSVSKHFLDVGLYNGFKLEQYIPLAFAKSNGWMNRCCEMILMDEQRRSRSVRLGPVSDKHIGIHGGWQKFREANDVQVGDTYRFELISNGKKYL
;
A
#
# COMPACT_ATOMS: atom_id res chain seq x y z
N MET A 1 -16.90 -3.65 -10.93
CA MET A 1 -16.80 -2.21 -10.56
C MET A 1 -15.62 -2.08 -9.62
N LEU A 2 -14.53 -1.48 -10.11
CA LEU A 2 -13.21 -1.41 -9.46
C LEU A 2 -13.26 -0.62 -8.15
N THR A 3 -12.79 -1.22 -7.07
CA THR A 3 -12.61 -0.54 -5.78
C THR A 3 -11.26 0.18 -5.83
N LEU A 4 -11.29 1.49 -6.03
CA LEU A 4 -10.11 2.35 -6.04
C LEU A 4 -9.66 2.58 -4.60
N ILE A 5 -8.53 1.99 -4.22
CA ILE A 5 -7.85 2.26 -2.96
C ILE A 5 -6.63 3.12 -3.26
N PHE A 6 -6.60 4.32 -2.70
CA PHE A 6 -5.49 5.28 -2.82
C PHE A 6 -4.59 5.20 -1.60
N PHE A 7 -3.27 5.26 -1.83
CA PHE A 7 -2.31 5.53 -0.77
C PHE A 7 -1.36 6.66 -1.15
N SER A 8 -1.19 7.67 -0.29
CA SER A 8 -0.17 8.73 -0.38
C SER A 8 1.11 8.36 0.38
N ILE A 9 2.28 8.60 -0.22
CA ILE A 9 3.57 8.60 0.49
C ILE A 9 3.73 9.94 1.22
N ILE A 10 4.09 9.91 2.51
CA ILE A 10 4.49 11.10 3.28
C ILE A 10 5.76 10.75 4.04
N LYS A 11 6.84 11.54 3.93
CA LYS A 11 8.01 11.42 4.83
C LYS A 11 7.61 11.83 6.25
N SER A 12 7.80 10.92 7.19
CA SER A 12 7.13 10.85 8.51
C SER A 12 7.19 12.14 9.35
N TYR A 13 6.02 12.64 9.80
CA TYR A 13 5.72 13.09 11.17
C TYR A 13 4.18 13.15 11.36
N SER A 14 3.54 12.22 12.08
CA SER A 14 2.25 12.39 12.79
C SER A 14 1.62 11.04 13.17
N VAL A 15 0.74 10.99 14.18
CA VAL A 15 0.11 9.77 14.73
C VAL A 15 -1.38 9.76 14.36
N SER A 16 -1.78 9.10 13.26
CA SER A 16 -3.20 8.94 12.95
C SER A 16 -3.51 7.53 12.43
N LYS A 17 -4.73 7.06 12.74
CA LYS A 17 -5.21 5.69 12.51
C LYS A 17 -5.37 5.29 11.03
N HIS A 18 -5.25 6.24 10.10
CA HIS A 18 -5.37 6.02 8.65
C HIS A 18 -4.02 5.79 7.97
N PHE A 19 -2.94 5.83 8.74
CA PHE A 19 -1.60 5.80 8.22
C PHE A 19 -0.90 4.48 8.55
N LEU A 20 -0.08 4.06 7.61
CA LEU A 20 0.74 2.88 7.70
C LEU A 20 2.20 3.28 7.50
N ASP A 21 3.02 3.18 8.55
CA ASP A 21 4.47 3.40 8.46
C ASP A 21 5.17 2.09 8.11
N VAL A 22 6.01 2.13 7.07
CA VAL A 22 6.69 0.96 6.53
C VAL A 22 8.16 1.29 6.28
N GLY A 23 9.05 0.47 6.83
CA GLY A 23 10.46 0.48 6.47
C GLY A 23 10.77 -0.53 5.36
N LEU A 24 11.60 -0.14 4.41
CA LEU A 24 12.13 -1.05 3.39
C LEU A 24 13.49 -1.62 3.84
N TYR A 25 13.49 -2.86 4.31
CA TYR A 25 14.69 -3.51 4.84
C TYR A 25 15.41 -4.44 3.86
N ASN A 26 14.84 -4.66 2.66
CA ASN A 26 15.46 -5.50 1.62
C ASN A 26 15.12 -4.97 0.22
N GLY A 27 16.14 -4.60 -0.55
CA GLY A 27 16.01 -3.99 -1.88
C GLY A 27 15.43 -4.92 -2.93
N PHE A 28 15.61 -6.24 -2.76
CA PHE A 28 15.13 -7.27 -3.70
C PHE A 28 13.69 -7.69 -3.47
N LYS A 29 12.99 -7.12 -2.47
CA LYS A 29 11.64 -7.54 -2.16
C LYS A 29 10.67 -7.06 -3.25
N LEU A 30 10.14 -8.02 -4.01
CA LEU A 30 9.11 -7.81 -5.03
C LEU A 30 7.75 -7.45 -4.42
N GLU A 31 7.60 -7.65 -3.11
CA GLU A 31 6.34 -7.53 -2.39
C GLU A 31 6.44 -6.59 -1.20
N GLN A 32 5.38 -5.82 -0.97
CA GLN A 32 5.21 -5.00 0.22
C GLN A 32 4.16 -5.61 1.15
N TYR A 33 4.57 -6.00 2.35
CA TYR A 33 3.65 -6.51 3.36
C TYR A 33 2.81 -5.35 3.92
N ILE A 34 1.51 -5.59 4.07
CA ILE A 34 0.60 -4.68 4.78
C ILE A 34 0.40 -5.20 6.19
N PRO A 35 0.51 -4.37 7.23
CA PRO A 35 0.27 -4.81 8.60
C PRO A 35 -1.09 -5.45 8.76
N LEU A 36 -1.08 -6.61 9.43
CA LEU A 36 -2.23 -7.48 9.53
C LEU A 36 -3.45 -6.79 10.14
N ALA A 37 -3.25 -5.96 11.17
CA ALA A 37 -4.34 -5.22 11.81
C ALA A 37 -5.03 -4.25 10.83
N PHE A 38 -4.25 -3.54 10.02
CA PHE A 38 -4.73 -2.61 9.01
C PHE A 38 -5.48 -3.32 7.88
N ALA A 39 -4.95 -4.45 7.42
CA ALA A 39 -5.62 -5.27 6.42
C ALA A 39 -6.96 -5.83 6.92
N LYS A 40 -6.99 -6.30 8.18
CA LYS A 40 -8.20 -6.81 8.84
C LYS A 40 -9.26 -5.73 8.98
N SER A 41 -8.91 -4.55 9.49
CA SER A 41 -9.87 -3.45 9.68
C SER A 41 -10.50 -2.98 8.37
N ASN A 42 -9.79 -3.13 7.25
CA ASN A 42 -10.27 -2.77 5.92
C ASN A 42 -10.95 -3.91 5.15
N GLY A 43 -11.02 -5.12 5.72
CA GLY A 43 -11.69 -6.27 5.10
C GLY A 43 -10.95 -6.80 3.87
N TRP A 44 -9.63 -6.69 3.84
CA TRP A 44 -8.81 -7.15 2.71
C TRP A 44 -8.33 -8.59 2.86
N MET A 45 -8.55 -9.21 4.02
CA MET A 45 -8.18 -10.61 4.24
C MET A 45 -8.86 -11.50 3.20
N ASN A 46 -8.09 -12.43 2.62
CA ASN A 46 -8.56 -13.48 1.71
C ASN A 46 -9.12 -13.01 0.35
N ARG A 47 -8.73 -11.82 -0.13
CA ARG A 47 -9.06 -11.36 -1.49
C ARG A 47 -7.84 -10.87 -2.25
N CYS A 48 -7.88 -11.02 -3.56
CA CYS A 48 -7.00 -10.30 -4.48
C CYS A 48 -7.78 -9.12 -5.07
N CYS A 49 -7.18 -7.94 -5.10
CA CYS A 49 -7.77 -6.78 -5.74
C CYS A 49 -6.71 -5.89 -6.39
N GLU A 50 -7.15 -5.16 -7.41
CA GLU A 50 -6.38 -4.04 -7.94
C GLU A 50 -6.49 -2.85 -6.97
N MET A 51 -5.40 -2.11 -6.85
CA MET A 51 -5.24 -0.94 -5.99
C MET A 51 -4.48 0.13 -6.74
N ILE A 52 -4.70 1.40 -6.41
CA ILE A 52 -3.99 2.51 -7.04
C ILE A 52 -3.10 3.18 -6.01
N LEU A 53 -1.79 3.07 -6.18
CA LEU A 53 -0.87 3.90 -5.40
C LEU A 53 -0.76 5.26 -6.07
N MET A 54 -0.79 6.33 -5.27
CA MET A 54 -0.68 7.70 -5.74
C MET A 54 0.44 8.40 -4.99
N ASP A 55 1.39 8.98 -5.70
CA ASP A 55 2.46 9.72 -5.04
C ASP A 55 2.05 11.18 -4.73
N GLU A 56 2.95 11.91 -4.05
CA GLU A 56 2.77 13.33 -3.70
C GLU A 56 2.57 14.22 -4.93
N GLN A 57 3.05 13.80 -6.11
CA GLN A 57 2.90 14.49 -7.39
C GLN A 57 1.59 14.09 -8.10
N ARG A 58 0.69 13.37 -7.41
CA ARG A 58 -0.59 12.84 -7.92
C ARG A 58 -0.44 11.86 -9.09
N ARG A 59 0.74 11.28 -9.29
CA ARG A 59 0.93 10.23 -10.30
C ARG A 59 0.38 8.93 -9.74
N SER A 60 -0.51 8.32 -10.52
CA SER A 60 -1.22 7.10 -10.12
C SER A 60 -0.60 5.87 -10.79
N ARG A 61 -0.48 4.77 -10.05
CA ARG A 61 0.02 3.47 -10.53
C ARG A 61 -0.88 2.35 -10.02
N SER A 62 -1.33 1.49 -10.93
CA SER A 62 -2.05 0.28 -10.56
C SER A 62 -1.07 -0.76 -9.98
N VAL A 63 -1.46 -1.36 -8.87
CA VAL A 63 -0.77 -2.47 -8.21
C VAL A 63 -1.74 -3.57 -7.81
N ARG A 64 -1.24 -4.78 -7.62
CA ARG A 64 -2.05 -5.90 -7.11
C ARG A 64 -1.86 -6.05 -5.61
N LEU A 65 -2.95 -5.99 -4.85
CA LEU A 65 -3.01 -6.41 -3.46
C LEU A 65 -3.54 -7.86 -3.39
N GLY A 66 -2.90 -8.72 -2.59
CA GLY A 66 -3.38 -10.07 -2.38
C GLY A 66 -2.60 -10.83 -1.30
N PRO A 67 -2.98 -12.09 -1.01
CA PRO A 67 -2.28 -12.92 -0.04
C PRO A 67 -0.80 -13.09 -0.41
N VAL A 68 0.08 -12.96 0.57
CA VAL A 68 1.51 -13.30 0.48
C VAL A 68 1.77 -14.67 1.14
N SER A 69 0.99 -14.98 2.16
CA SER A 69 0.90 -16.29 2.82
C SER A 69 -0.47 -16.39 3.48
N ASP A 70 -0.80 -17.54 4.08
CA ASP A 70 -2.08 -17.79 4.76
C ASP A 70 -2.45 -16.74 5.82
N LYS A 71 -1.44 -16.06 6.39
CA LYS A 71 -1.61 -15.06 7.46
C LYS A 71 -1.27 -13.63 7.05
N HIS A 72 -0.78 -13.41 5.82
CA HIS A 72 -0.28 -12.11 5.40
C HIS A 72 -0.85 -11.67 4.06
N ILE A 73 -1.10 -10.37 3.93
CA ILE A 73 -1.46 -9.73 2.68
C ILE A 73 -0.40 -8.70 2.31
N GLY A 74 -0.23 -8.47 1.01
CA GLY A 74 0.76 -7.54 0.52
C GLY A 74 0.44 -7.03 -0.87
N ILE A 75 1.20 -6.02 -1.26
CA ILE A 75 1.24 -5.48 -2.61
C ILE A 75 2.31 -6.23 -3.37
N HIS A 76 1.95 -6.75 -4.54
CA HIS A 76 2.77 -7.63 -5.36
C HIS A 76 3.16 -6.93 -6.66
N GLY A 77 2.46 -7.28 -7.74
CA GLY A 77 2.67 -6.72 -9.07
C GLY A 77 2.54 -5.21 -9.06
N GLY A 78 3.57 -4.54 -9.59
CA GLY A 78 3.65 -3.08 -9.65
C GLY A 78 4.39 -2.43 -8.49
N TRP A 79 4.66 -3.15 -7.38
CA TRP A 79 5.38 -2.59 -6.23
C TRP A 79 6.79 -2.14 -6.57
N GLN A 80 7.60 -3.00 -7.19
CA GLN A 80 8.98 -2.66 -7.58
C GLN A 80 9.01 -1.41 -8.48
N LYS A 81 8.19 -1.38 -9.54
CA LYS A 81 8.10 -0.23 -10.45
C LYS A 81 7.66 1.05 -9.74
N PHE A 82 6.76 0.91 -8.76
CA PHE A 82 6.32 2.04 -7.95
C PHE A 82 7.45 2.59 -7.07
N ARG A 83 8.25 1.72 -6.44
CA ARG A 83 9.44 2.16 -5.67
C ARG A 83 10.46 2.87 -6.54
N GLU A 84 10.79 2.28 -7.68
CA GLU A 84 11.75 2.86 -8.65
C GLU A 84 11.29 4.24 -9.13
N ALA A 85 10.00 4.41 -9.44
CA ALA A 85 9.43 5.67 -9.89
C ALA A 85 9.37 6.78 -8.81
N ASN A 86 9.51 6.41 -7.54
CA ASN A 86 9.45 7.30 -6.38
C ASN A 86 10.79 7.39 -5.62
N ASP A 87 11.86 6.82 -6.18
CA ASP A 87 13.20 6.78 -5.56
C ASP A 87 13.17 6.29 -4.10
N VAL A 88 12.36 5.25 -3.83
CA VAL A 88 12.27 4.63 -2.50
C VAL A 88 13.39 3.61 -2.34
N GLN A 89 14.35 3.93 -1.47
CA GLN A 89 15.57 3.16 -1.26
C GLN A 89 15.51 2.32 0.02
N VAL A 90 16.40 1.32 0.12
CA VAL A 90 16.53 0.51 1.34
C VAL A 90 16.95 1.41 2.49
N GLY A 91 16.29 1.26 3.63
CA GLY A 91 16.47 2.14 4.79
C GLY A 91 15.48 3.30 4.83
N ASP A 92 14.80 3.61 3.72
CA ASP A 92 13.75 4.62 3.74
C ASP A 92 12.53 4.12 4.52
N THR A 93 11.91 5.08 5.21
CA THR A 93 10.58 4.92 5.77
C THR A 93 9.60 5.73 4.94
N TYR A 94 8.51 5.09 4.54
CA TYR A 94 7.40 5.72 3.83
C TYR A 94 6.11 5.40 4.56
N ARG A 95 5.16 6.31 4.40
CA ARG A 95 3.82 6.20 4.93
C ARG A 95 2.84 5.86 3.81
N PHE A 96 1.78 5.15 4.11
CA PHE A 96 0.65 4.97 3.22
C PHE A 96 -0.61 5.50 3.90
N GLU A 97 -1.36 6.38 3.23
CA GLU A 97 -2.66 6.88 3.71
C GLU A 97 -3.85 6.34 2.91
N LEU A 98 -4.77 5.60 3.51
CA LEU A 98 -5.95 5.12 2.78
C LEU A 98 -6.94 6.26 2.48
N ILE A 99 -6.96 6.78 1.25
CA ILE A 99 -7.79 7.94 0.87
C ILE A 99 -9.21 7.53 0.41
N SER A 100 -9.38 6.29 -0.04
CA SER A 100 -10.69 5.73 -0.38
C SER A 100 -10.66 4.22 -0.26
N ASN A 101 -11.75 3.60 0.17
CA ASN A 101 -11.91 2.14 0.19
C ASN A 101 -12.91 1.68 -0.89
N GLY A 102 -13.22 2.54 -1.87
CA GLY A 102 -14.25 2.29 -2.90
C GLY A 102 -15.63 1.85 -2.36
N LYS A 103 -15.88 2.01 -1.05
CA LYS A 103 -17.22 1.95 -0.45
C LYS A 103 -17.89 3.27 -0.84
N LYS A 104 -18.81 3.21 -1.81
CA LYS A 104 -19.81 4.28 -1.94
C LYS A 104 -20.65 4.22 -0.67
N TYR A 105 -20.63 5.27 0.14
CA TYR A 105 -21.75 5.51 1.04
C TYR A 105 -22.95 5.82 0.13
N LEU A 106 -24.00 5.02 0.26
CA LEU A 106 -25.28 5.25 -0.43
C LEU A 106 -25.88 6.58 0.02
#